data_AF-A0AAU1C592-F1
#
_entry.id   AF-A0AAU1C592-F1
#
_cell.length_a   1.000
_cell.length_b   1.000
_cell.length_c   1.000
_cell.angle_alpha   90.00
_cell.angle_beta   90.00
_cell.angle_gamma   90.00
#
_symmetry.space_group_name_H-M   'P 1'
#
loop_
_entity.id
_entity.type
_entity.pdbx_description
1 polymer ?
#
loop_
_entity_poly.entity_id
_entity_poly.type
_entity_poly.pdbx_seq_one_letter_code
_entity_poly.pdbx_strand_id
1 'polypeptide(L)'
;MTPNPYHPVERPGAHLVAEGLFVDNPWDLTENFGPGDPRDIVGRLIAESARNVDSLHKELGRAAQTAAELLAPILHGEITHEQQYGVLSSVAPRIDVLAARRAVAYGQLKQAIATFRQLDPDRGPKGSTQAATRDQEWGQQAVHETASGPATPRVSAALSRSTPVPESRPDAETPAPGPRTAPAPVRPRRSPSA
;
A
#
# COMPACT_ATOMS: atom_id res chain seq x y z
N MET A 1 12.93 16.22 -28.53
CA MET A 1 12.34 15.70 -27.27
C MET A 1 10.84 15.81 -27.41
N THR A 2 10.15 14.70 -27.62
CA THR A 2 8.69 14.67 -27.55
C THR A 2 8.28 14.85 -26.08
N PRO A 3 7.29 15.70 -25.77
CA PRO A 3 6.78 15.83 -24.41
C PRO A 3 6.17 14.50 -23.95
N ASN A 4 6.29 14.19 -22.66
CA ASN A 4 5.70 12.99 -22.06
C ASN A 4 4.18 12.98 -22.29
N PRO A 5 3.61 11.95 -22.96
CA PRO A 5 2.20 11.93 -23.31
C PRO A 5 1.26 11.67 -22.11
N TYR A 6 1.79 11.26 -20.96
CA TYR A 6 0.99 10.95 -19.78
C TYR A 6 1.09 12.03 -18.72
N HIS A 7 -0.03 12.32 -18.06
CA HIS A 7 -0.04 13.17 -16.87
C HIS A 7 0.19 12.34 -15.59
N PRO A 8 1.01 12.85 -14.64
CA PRO A 8 1.34 12.12 -13.42
C PRO A 8 0.13 11.89 -12.50
N VAL A 9 -0.91 12.73 -12.61
CA VAL A 9 -2.15 12.62 -11.84
C VAL A 9 -3.11 11.59 -12.45
N GLU A 10 -3.04 11.32 -13.74
CA GLU A 10 -3.97 10.39 -14.40
C GLU A 10 -3.37 8.98 -14.51
N ARG A 11 -2.09 8.91 -14.88
CA ARG A 11 -1.36 7.68 -15.16
C ARG A 11 0.07 7.76 -14.62
N PRO A 12 0.24 7.77 -13.28
CA PRO A 12 1.55 7.93 -12.66
C PRO A 12 2.58 6.88 -13.07
N GLY A 13 2.16 5.64 -13.30
CA GLY A 13 3.06 4.56 -13.73
C GLY A 13 3.53 4.76 -15.16
N ALA A 14 2.62 5.03 -16.09
CA ALA A 14 2.98 5.28 -17.49
C ALA A 14 3.81 6.57 -17.65
N HIS A 15 3.45 7.62 -16.89
CA HIS A 15 4.22 8.86 -16.83
C HIS A 15 5.67 8.61 -16.41
N LEU A 16 5.90 7.84 -15.34
CA LEU A 16 7.25 7.50 -14.89
C LEU A 16 8.06 6.77 -15.96
N VAL A 17 7.46 5.84 -16.69
CA VAL A 17 8.17 5.09 -17.74
C VAL A 17 8.53 6.00 -18.90
N ALA A 18 7.61 6.86 -19.34
CA ALA A 18 7.85 7.80 -20.41
C ALA A 18 8.92 8.84 -20.05
N GLU A 19 8.91 9.35 -18.81
CA GLU A 19 9.98 10.23 -18.33
C GLU A 19 11.31 9.48 -18.17
N GLY A 20 11.26 8.25 -17.66
CA GLY A 20 12.43 7.48 -17.28
C GLY A 20 13.18 6.84 -18.44
N LEU A 21 12.46 6.39 -19.47
CA LEU A 21 13.00 5.61 -20.58
C LEU A 21 12.73 6.25 -21.94
N PHE A 22 12.11 7.43 -21.98
CA PHE A 22 11.81 8.19 -23.21
C PHE A 22 10.98 7.38 -24.23
N VAL A 23 10.03 6.59 -23.73
CA VAL A 23 9.10 5.80 -24.54
C VAL A 23 7.67 6.29 -24.35
N ASP A 24 6.93 6.40 -25.45
CA ASP A 24 5.55 6.88 -25.40
C ASP A 24 4.59 5.82 -24.85
N ASN A 25 4.92 4.54 -24.96
CA ASN A 25 4.16 3.46 -24.37
C ASN A 25 5.08 2.43 -23.70
N PRO A 26 4.82 2.04 -22.43
CA PRO A 26 5.62 1.05 -21.72
C PRO A 26 5.76 -0.30 -22.44
N TRP A 27 4.77 -0.69 -23.25
CA TRP A 27 4.82 -1.96 -24.01
C TRP A 27 5.82 -1.94 -25.16
N ASP A 28 6.17 -0.77 -25.68
CA ASP A 28 7.16 -0.59 -26.76
C ASP A 28 8.58 -0.99 -26.30
N LEU A 29 8.79 -1.16 -24.98
CA LEU A 29 10.02 -1.73 -24.42
C LEU A 29 10.25 -3.19 -24.85
N THR A 30 9.24 -3.89 -25.39
CA THR A 30 9.31 -5.32 -25.74
C THR A 30 9.45 -5.58 -27.24
N GLU A 31 9.13 -4.60 -28.10
CA GLU A 31 8.91 -4.84 -29.53
C GLU A 31 10.17 -5.22 -30.33
N ASN A 32 11.37 -5.03 -29.78
CA ASN A 32 12.64 -5.20 -30.51
C ASN A 32 13.56 -6.28 -29.96
N PHE A 33 13.12 -7.05 -28.96
CA PHE A 33 13.95 -8.02 -28.27
C PHE A 33 13.50 -9.44 -28.54
N GLY A 34 14.46 -10.35 -28.75
CA GLY A 34 14.17 -11.76 -28.95
C GLY A 34 13.63 -12.42 -27.68
N PRO A 35 12.85 -13.51 -27.79
CA PRO A 35 12.40 -14.28 -26.63
C PRO A 35 13.59 -14.71 -25.75
N GLY A 36 13.57 -14.32 -24.47
CA GLY A 36 14.64 -14.64 -23.51
C GLY A 36 15.76 -13.61 -23.42
N ASP A 37 15.73 -12.52 -24.20
CA ASP A 37 16.60 -11.37 -23.94
C ASP A 37 16.22 -10.75 -22.58
N PRO A 38 17.18 -10.52 -21.65
CA PRO A 38 16.92 -9.87 -20.38
C PRO A 38 16.17 -8.54 -20.51
N ARG A 39 16.35 -7.80 -21.61
CA ARG A 39 15.64 -6.54 -21.88
C ARG A 39 14.17 -6.77 -22.23
N ASP A 40 13.81 -7.83 -22.96
CA ASP A 40 12.40 -8.19 -23.15
C ASP A 40 11.73 -8.48 -21.79
N ILE A 41 12.40 -9.30 -20.98
CA ILE A 41 11.90 -9.74 -19.67
C ILE A 41 11.67 -8.53 -18.76
N VAL A 42 12.68 -7.66 -18.61
CA VAL A 42 12.58 -6.47 -17.75
C VAL A 42 11.64 -5.43 -18.37
N GLY A 43 11.61 -5.28 -19.70
CA GLY A 43 10.69 -4.40 -20.41
C GLY A 43 9.22 -4.77 -20.14
N ARG A 44 8.90 -6.07 -20.17
CA ARG A 44 7.57 -6.57 -19.82
C ARG A 44 7.24 -6.31 -18.35
N LEU A 45 8.19 -6.58 -17.45
CA LEU A 45 8.03 -6.29 -16.02
C LEU A 45 7.74 -4.80 -15.77
N ILE A 46 8.41 -3.90 -16.49
CA ILE A 46 8.16 -2.46 -16.40
C ILE A 46 6.75 -2.12 -16.88
N ALA A 47 6.33 -2.64 -18.03
CA ALA A 47 5.00 -2.39 -18.58
C ALA A 47 3.88 -2.85 -17.63
N GLU A 48 4.03 -4.05 -17.07
CA GLU A 48 3.10 -4.60 -16.08
C GLU A 48 3.10 -3.80 -14.77
N SER A 49 4.28 -3.44 -14.27
CA SER A 49 4.43 -2.64 -13.04
C SER A 49 3.83 -1.25 -13.19
N ALA A 50 4.04 -0.59 -14.33
CA ALA A 50 3.45 0.70 -14.65
C ALA A 50 1.92 0.63 -14.69
N ARG A 51 1.38 -0.40 -15.34
CA ARG A 51 -0.07 -0.66 -15.35
C ARG A 51 -0.62 -0.93 -13.96
N ASN A 52 0.12 -1.66 -13.12
CA ASN A 52 -0.28 -1.95 -11.74
C ASN A 52 -0.34 -0.66 -10.90
N VAL A 53 0.67 0.21 -11.01
CA VAL A 53 0.68 1.54 -10.36
C VAL A 53 -0.50 2.39 -10.81
N ASP A 54 -0.79 2.45 -12.12
CA ASP A 54 -1.95 3.16 -12.66
C ASP A 54 -3.28 2.61 -12.11
N SER A 55 -3.38 1.28 -11.98
CA SER A 55 -4.58 0.61 -11.48
C SER A 55 -4.81 0.88 -10.00
N LEU A 56 -3.76 0.75 -9.17
CA LEU A 56 -3.81 1.07 -7.74
C LEU A 56 -4.12 2.55 -7.50
N HIS A 57 -3.60 3.44 -8.33
CA HIS A 57 -3.93 4.87 -8.25
C HIS A 57 -5.42 5.13 -8.49
N LYS A 58 -6.01 4.51 -9.50
CA LYS A 58 -7.46 4.59 -9.79
C LYS A 58 -8.31 3.95 -8.69
N GLU A 59 -7.87 2.83 -8.11
CA GLU A 59 -8.55 2.20 -6.98
C GLU A 59 -8.52 3.08 -5.73
N LEU A 60 -7.37 3.68 -5.42
CA LEU A 60 -7.23 4.60 -4.31
C LEU A 60 -8.12 5.84 -4.49
N GLY A 61 -8.14 6.43 -5.68
CA GLY A 61 -9.02 7.57 -6.00
C GLY A 61 -10.50 7.22 -5.82
N ARG A 62 -10.94 6.07 -6.33
CA ARG A 62 -12.32 5.60 -6.12
C ARG A 62 -12.64 5.36 -4.64
N ALA A 63 -11.73 4.73 -3.91
CA ALA A 63 -11.90 4.49 -2.48
C ALA A 63 -11.97 5.81 -1.69
N ALA A 64 -11.16 6.81 -2.04
CA ALA A 64 -11.18 8.13 -1.41
C ALA A 64 -12.49 8.87 -1.71
N GLN A 65 -13.03 8.75 -2.92
CA GLN A 65 -14.33 9.31 -3.27
C GLN A 65 -15.45 8.65 -2.45
N THR A 66 -15.49 7.31 -2.40
CA THR A 66 -16.45 6.58 -1.57
C THR A 66 -16.32 6.94 -0.08
N ALA A 67 -15.08 7.11 0.40
CA ALA A 67 -14.80 7.57 1.76
C ALA A 67 -15.44 8.94 2.02
N ALA A 68 -15.25 9.90 1.12
CA ALA A 68 -15.83 11.24 1.25
C ALA A 68 -17.36 11.19 1.31
N GLU A 69 -18.00 10.37 0.47
CA GLU A 69 -19.45 10.17 0.47
C GLU A 69 -19.97 9.58 1.78
N LEU A 70 -19.27 8.57 2.33
CA LEU A 70 -19.65 7.94 3.60
C LEU A 70 -19.42 8.84 4.81
N LEU A 71 -18.41 9.71 4.76
CA LEU A 71 -18.11 10.66 5.84
C LEU A 71 -18.97 11.92 5.79
N ALA A 72 -19.61 12.22 4.65
CA ALA A 72 -20.44 13.42 4.51
C ALA A 72 -21.56 13.51 5.56
N PRO A 73 -22.35 12.47 5.86
CA PRO A 73 -23.38 12.55 6.91
C PRO A 73 -22.83 12.82 8.31
N ILE A 74 -21.58 12.40 8.60
CA ILE A 74 -20.91 12.71 9.88
C ILE A 74 -20.68 14.22 9.98
N LEU A 75 -20.17 14.82 8.91
CA LEU A 75 -19.89 16.26 8.86
C LEU A 75 -21.15 17.11 9.00
N HIS A 76 -22.29 16.61 8.52
CA HIS A 76 -23.60 17.26 8.64
C HIS A 76 -24.32 16.96 9.96
N GLY A 77 -23.78 16.08 10.81
CA GLY A 77 -24.40 15.69 12.08
C GLY A 77 -25.65 14.81 11.92
N GLU A 78 -25.78 14.11 10.79
CA GLU A 78 -26.98 13.35 10.41
C GLU A 78 -27.01 11.93 10.99
N ILE A 79 -25.91 11.46 11.58
CA ILE A 79 -25.79 10.09 12.10
C ILE A 79 -25.34 10.04 13.55
N THR A 80 -25.77 8.98 14.24
CA THR A 80 -25.47 8.69 15.66
C THR A 80 -23.99 8.37 15.90
N HIS A 81 -23.50 8.55 17.13
CA HIS A 81 -22.10 8.28 17.48
C HIS A 81 -21.66 6.83 17.19
N GLU A 82 -22.55 5.85 17.37
CA GLU A 82 -22.28 4.44 17.06
C GLU A 82 -22.07 4.23 15.56
N GLN A 83 -22.89 4.88 14.73
CA GLN A 83 -22.77 4.83 13.26
C GLN A 83 -21.49 5.55 12.78
N GLN A 84 -21.10 6.66 13.42
CA GLN A 84 -19.85 7.37 13.12
C GLN A 84 -18.63 6.46 13.29
N TYR A 85 -18.55 5.75 14.42
CA TYR A 85 -17.43 4.85 14.69
C TYR A 85 -17.38 3.69 13.68
N GLY A 86 -18.54 3.11 13.32
CA GLY A 86 -18.63 2.07 12.30
C GLY A 86 -18.14 2.53 10.93
N VAL A 87 -18.55 3.73 10.49
CA VAL A 87 -18.09 4.30 9.22
C VAL A 87 -16.58 4.57 9.25
N LEU A 88 -16.08 5.26 10.27
CA LEU A 88 -14.66 5.60 10.39
C LEU A 88 -13.77 4.35 10.43
N SER A 89 -14.17 3.33 11.19
CA SER A 89 -13.43 2.06 11.28
C SER A 89 -13.43 1.24 9.99
N SER A 90 -14.41 1.43 9.12
CA SER A 90 -14.48 0.73 7.82
C SER A 90 -13.66 1.39 6.71
N VAL A 91 -13.60 2.73 6.72
CA VAL A 91 -13.03 3.52 5.62
C VAL A 91 -11.51 3.62 5.71
N ALA A 92 -10.98 3.94 6.90
CA ALA A 92 -9.56 4.23 7.06
C ALA A 92 -8.65 3.04 6.67
N PRO A 93 -8.90 1.79 7.12
CA PRO A 93 -8.03 0.66 6.77
C PRO A 93 -7.94 0.41 5.26
N ARG A 94 -9.03 0.64 4.52
CA ARG A 94 -9.06 0.41 3.08
C ARG A 94 -8.17 1.40 2.33
N ILE A 95 -8.21 2.67 2.72
CA ILE A 95 -7.35 3.72 2.14
C ILE A 95 -5.89 3.41 2.46
N ASP A 96 -5.58 3.08 3.72
CA ASP A 96 -4.22 2.79 4.16
C ASP A 96 -3.60 1.61 3.39
N VAL A 97 -4.35 0.52 3.23
CA VAL A 97 -3.89 -0.65 2.47
C VAL A 97 -3.64 -0.31 1.01
N LEU A 98 -4.53 0.45 0.37
CA LEU A 98 -4.35 0.85 -1.03
C LEU A 98 -3.16 1.80 -1.21
N ALA A 99 -2.99 2.76 -0.29
CA ALA A 99 -1.85 3.67 -0.29
C ALA A 99 -0.52 2.92 -0.12
N ALA A 100 -0.45 2.01 0.84
CA ALA A 100 0.74 1.18 1.07
C ALA A 100 1.07 0.31 -0.15
N ARG A 101 0.07 -0.35 -0.74
CA ARG A 101 0.25 -1.15 -1.96
C ARG A 101 0.76 -0.31 -3.13
N ARG A 102 0.22 0.90 -3.30
CA ARG A 102 0.67 1.83 -4.35
C ARG A 102 2.12 2.25 -4.13
N ALA A 103 2.51 2.58 -2.90
CA ALA A 103 3.89 2.96 -2.58
C ALA A 103 4.89 1.84 -2.91
N VAL A 104 4.56 0.59 -2.54
CA VAL A 104 5.38 -0.58 -2.87
C VAL A 104 5.50 -0.77 -4.39
N ALA A 105 4.37 -0.73 -5.11
CA ALA A 105 4.38 -0.88 -6.57
C ALA A 105 5.19 0.22 -7.27
N TYR A 106 5.13 1.46 -6.76
CA TYR A 106 5.91 2.58 -7.27
C TYR A 106 7.42 2.36 -7.05
N GLY A 107 7.81 1.87 -5.87
CA GLY A 107 9.20 1.50 -5.58
C GLY A 107 9.73 0.40 -6.50
N GLN A 108 8.92 -0.64 -6.73
CA GLN A 108 9.25 -1.74 -7.65
C GLN A 108 9.43 -1.25 -9.09
N LEU A 109 8.54 -0.37 -9.56
CA LEU A 109 8.65 0.22 -10.90
C LEU A 109 9.93 1.03 -11.06
N LYS A 110 10.28 1.88 -10.09
CA LYS A 110 11.54 2.65 -10.11
C LYS A 110 12.74 1.72 -10.18
N GLN A 111 12.75 0.66 -9.38
CA GLN A 111 13.84 -0.32 -9.40
C GLN A 111 13.94 -1.03 -10.75
N ALA A 112 12.81 -1.42 -11.34
CA ALA A 112 12.79 -2.07 -12.65
C ALA A 112 13.33 -1.15 -13.77
N ILE A 113 12.95 0.14 -13.76
CA ILE A 113 13.48 1.16 -14.68
C ILE A 113 15.00 1.30 -14.52
N ALA A 114 15.49 1.38 -13.29
CA ALA A 114 16.93 1.46 -13.03
C ALA A 114 17.67 0.23 -13.55
N THR A 115 17.16 -0.98 -13.31
CA THR A 115 17.71 -2.24 -13.84
C THR A 115 17.72 -2.23 -15.37
N PHE A 116 16.64 -1.77 -16.01
CA PHE A 116 16.57 -1.73 -17.47
C PHE A 116 17.59 -0.76 -18.07
N ARG A 117 17.81 0.41 -17.47
CA ARG A 117 18.87 1.35 -17.88
C ARG A 117 20.27 0.75 -17.79
N GLN A 118 20.52 -0.15 -16.82
CA GLN A 118 21.80 -0.86 -16.74
C GLN A 118 21.98 -1.88 -17.86
N LEU A 119 20.88 -2.50 -18.33
CA LEU A 119 20.89 -3.45 -19.44
C LEU A 119 20.93 -2.76 -20.82
N ASP A 120 20.45 -1.52 -20.91
CA ASP A 120 20.43 -0.72 -22.13
C ASP A 120 20.92 0.71 -21.85
N PRO A 121 22.23 0.91 -21.64
CA PRO A 121 22.80 2.20 -21.24
C PRO A 121 22.68 3.28 -22.33
N ASP A 122 22.54 2.87 -23.59
CA ASP A 122 22.33 3.78 -24.73
C ASP A 122 20.90 4.33 -24.77
N ARG A 123 19.98 3.73 -24.01
CA ARG A 123 18.60 4.15 -23.85
C ARG A 123 18.47 5.09 -22.65
N GLY A 124 19.09 6.26 -22.81
CA GLY A 124 19.04 7.40 -21.91
C GLY A 124 19.05 8.72 -22.71
N PRO A 125 18.97 9.89 -22.06
CA PRO A 125 19.07 11.15 -22.78
C PRO A 125 20.45 11.20 -23.44
N LYS A 126 20.48 11.27 -24.78
CA LYS A 126 21.73 11.41 -25.54
C LYS A 126 22.32 12.79 -25.23
N GLY A 127 23.20 12.82 -24.24
CA GLY A 127 23.98 13.99 -23.87
C GLY A 127 23.82 14.39 -22.40
N SER A 128 24.97 14.52 -21.75
CA SER A 128 25.24 15.23 -20.49
C SER A 128 24.84 14.53 -19.17
N THR A 129 25.85 14.30 -18.33
CA THR A 129 26.06 14.63 -16.90
C THR A 129 24.87 14.82 -15.92
N GLN A 130 23.61 14.85 -16.36
CA GLN A 130 22.42 15.10 -15.56
C GLN A 130 21.76 13.82 -15.01
N ALA A 131 22.10 12.65 -15.54
CA ALA A 131 21.57 11.37 -15.09
C ALA A 131 21.98 11.03 -13.64
N ALA A 132 23.24 11.32 -13.27
CA ALA A 132 23.76 11.04 -11.94
C ALA A 132 23.09 11.87 -10.82
N THR A 133 22.67 13.10 -11.11
CA THR A 133 21.98 13.96 -10.15
C THR A 133 20.52 13.54 -9.94
N ARG A 134 19.86 13.02 -10.97
CA ARG A 134 18.41 12.69 -10.94
C ARG A 134 18.13 11.36 -10.22
N ASP A 135 19.02 10.38 -10.35
CA ASP A 135 18.95 9.14 -9.55
C ASP A 135 19.16 9.43 -8.04
N GLN A 136 19.93 10.47 -7.69
CA GLN A 136 20.12 10.92 -6.30
C GLN A 136 18.90 11.67 -5.74
N GLU A 137 18.13 12.36 -6.57
CA GLU A 137 16.89 13.05 -6.18
C GLU A 137 15.74 12.05 -5.94
N TRP A 138 15.66 11.00 -6.76
CA TRP A 138 14.65 9.93 -6.64
C TRP A 138 14.87 9.00 -5.43
N GLY A 139 16.11 8.89 -4.96
CA GLY A 139 16.46 8.23 -3.69
C GLY A 139 16.11 9.07 -2.45
N GLN A 140 16.09 10.40 -2.57
CA GLN A 140 15.86 11.32 -1.44
C GLN A 140 14.37 11.60 -1.16
N GLN A 141 13.49 11.56 -2.16
CA GLN A 141 12.04 11.72 -1.92
C GLN A 141 11.43 10.56 -1.10
N ALA A 142 12.02 9.36 -1.15
CA ALA A 142 11.58 8.22 -0.35
C ALA A 142 11.88 8.37 1.15
N VAL A 143 12.77 9.30 1.54
CA VAL A 143 13.17 9.53 2.94
C VAL A 143 12.47 10.74 3.55
N HIS A 144 11.94 11.65 2.72
CA HIS A 144 11.20 12.83 3.20
C HIS A 144 9.68 12.61 3.34
N GLU A 145 9.12 11.53 2.77
CA GLU A 145 7.73 11.13 2.95
C GLU A 145 7.49 10.29 4.23
N THR A 146 8.38 10.40 5.22
CA THR A 146 8.13 9.96 6.61
C THR A 146 8.22 11.10 7.62
N ALA A 147 8.41 12.34 7.17
CA ALA A 147 8.58 13.50 8.05
C ALA A 147 7.76 14.72 7.58
N SER A 148 6.45 14.56 7.46
CA SER A 148 5.53 15.70 7.44
C SER A 148 4.19 15.34 8.08
N GLY A 149 4.26 15.05 9.38
CA GLY A 149 3.13 15.22 10.28
C GLY A 149 3.22 16.61 10.93
N PRO A 150 2.12 17.38 11.03
CA PRO A 150 2.15 18.68 11.68
C PRO A 150 2.47 18.52 13.17
N ALA A 151 3.55 19.16 13.61
CA ALA A 151 3.87 19.33 15.02
C ALA A 151 2.72 20.09 15.72
N THR A 152 2.02 19.38 16.60
CA THR A 152 1.29 20.00 17.71
C THR A 152 1.98 19.57 19.01
N PRO A 153 2.31 20.50 19.92
CA PRO A 153 2.91 20.15 21.19
C PRO A 153 1.80 19.60 22.10
N ARG A 154 1.74 18.27 22.25
CA ARG A 154 0.92 17.66 23.30
C ARG A 154 1.67 17.78 24.63
N VAL A 155 1.17 18.68 25.47
CA VAL A 155 1.38 18.69 26.91
C VAL A 155 0.99 17.30 27.45
N SER A 156 1.95 16.54 27.93
CA SER A 156 1.74 15.33 28.74
C SER A 156 2.90 15.18 29.70
N ALA A 157 2.81 15.93 30.81
CA ALA A 157 3.50 15.61 32.05
C ALA A 157 2.42 15.43 33.13
N ALA A 158 1.65 14.35 33.00
CA ALA A 158 0.84 13.84 34.09
C ALA A 158 1.76 13.08 35.07
N LEU A 159 2.01 13.72 36.21
CA LEU A 159 1.94 13.13 37.53
C LEU A 159 2.43 11.67 37.67
N SER A 160 3.75 11.49 37.77
CA SER A 160 4.32 10.32 38.45
C SER A 160 4.30 10.57 39.96
N ARG A 161 3.32 9.99 40.67
CA ARG A 161 3.45 9.62 42.08
C ARG A 161 2.88 8.22 42.25
N SER A 162 3.78 7.24 42.29
CA SER A 162 3.52 5.89 42.74
C SER A 162 3.17 5.90 44.23
N THR A 163 2.05 5.26 44.59
CA THR A 163 1.80 4.74 45.94
C THR A 163 1.66 3.22 45.81
N PRO A 164 2.32 2.41 46.67
CA PRO A 164 2.13 0.97 46.66
C PRO A 164 0.88 0.60 47.48
N VAL A 165 0.04 -0.27 46.92
CA VAL A 165 -1.09 -0.93 47.61
C VAL A 165 -0.63 -2.32 48.07
N PRO A 166 -1.00 -2.78 49.27
CA PRO A 166 -0.43 -3.98 49.86
C PRO A 166 -1.06 -5.28 49.33
N GLU A 167 -0.23 -6.30 49.39
CA GLU A 167 -0.44 -7.70 49.03
C GLU A 167 -1.42 -8.39 50.01
N SER A 168 -2.50 -8.96 49.48
CA SER A 168 -3.39 -9.87 50.22
C SER A 168 -3.25 -11.28 49.64
N ARG A 169 -2.62 -12.16 50.42
CA ARG A 169 -2.70 -13.63 50.26
C ARG A 169 -4.14 -14.12 50.38
N PRO A 170 -4.43 -15.26 49.75
CA PRO A 170 -5.30 -16.24 50.40
C PRO A 170 -4.61 -17.61 50.49
N ASP A 171 -4.58 -18.14 51.72
CA ASP A 171 -4.28 -19.52 52.02
C ASP A 171 -5.41 -20.46 51.54
N ALA A 172 -4.98 -21.67 51.16
CA ALA A 172 -5.63 -22.99 51.18
C ALA A 172 -7.17 -23.08 51.21
N GLU A 173 -7.75 -23.89 50.31
CA GLU A 173 -8.23 -25.25 50.66
C GLU A 173 -8.69 -26.03 49.41
N THR A 174 -8.34 -27.32 49.36
CA THR A 174 -8.80 -28.32 48.38
C THR A 174 -10.03 -29.03 48.96
N PRO A 175 -11.05 -29.37 48.15
CA PRO A 175 -11.33 -30.80 47.94
C PRO A 175 -11.79 -31.16 46.51
N ALA A 176 -11.29 -32.29 46.01
CA ALA A 176 -11.91 -33.09 44.93
C ALA A 176 -12.90 -34.11 45.55
N PRO A 177 -13.57 -35.04 44.81
CA PRO A 177 -13.67 -35.27 43.36
C PRO A 177 -15.12 -35.55 42.85
N GLY A 178 -15.31 -35.67 41.54
CA GLY A 178 -16.54 -36.25 40.96
C GLY A 178 -16.46 -36.48 39.44
N PRO A 179 -16.70 -37.69 38.93
CA PRO A 179 -16.59 -38.01 37.50
C PRO A 179 -17.94 -37.89 36.79
N ARG A 180 -17.94 -37.58 35.48
CA ARG A 180 -18.59 -38.40 34.41
C ARG A 180 -18.89 -37.65 33.11
N THR A 181 -18.66 -38.41 32.03
CA THR A 181 -19.38 -38.46 30.73
C THR A 181 -19.28 -37.30 29.75
N ALA A 182 -18.45 -37.52 28.73
CA ALA A 182 -18.62 -36.98 27.39
C ALA A 182 -19.77 -37.72 26.64
N PRO A 183 -20.59 -37.02 25.84
CA PRO A 183 -21.37 -37.63 24.77
C PRO A 183 -20.74 -37.46 23.38
N ALA A 184 -21.11 -38.40 22.52
CA ALA A 184 -20.48 -38.89 21.29
C ALA A 184 -20.64 -37.99 20.04
N PRO A 185 -19.86 -38.25 18.96
CA PRO A 185 -19.94 -37.53 17.69
C PRO A 185 -21.18 -37.90 16.85
N VAL A 186 -21.84 -36.88 16.30
CA VAL A 186 -22.98 -37.02 15.38
C VAL A 186 -22.50 -37.43 13.98
N ARG A 187 -23.01 -38.56 13.48
CA ARG A 187 -22.79 -39.06 12.10
C ARG A 187 -23.74 -38.37 11.10
N PRO A 188 -23.36 -38.24 9.81
CA PRO A 188 -24.14 -37.54 8.80
C PRO A 188 -25.29 -38.40 8.25
N ARG A 189 -26.43 -37.78 7.98
CA ARG A 189 -27.62 -38.40 7.39
C ARG A 189 -27.49 -38.42 5.86
N ARG A 190 -27.61 -39.61 5.28
CA ARG A 190 -27.72 -39.86 3.84
C ARG A 190 -29.04 -39.32 3.27
N SER A 191 -28.95 -38.74 2.08
CA SER A 191 -30.07 -38.46 1.17
C SER A 191 -30.73 -39.75 0.65
N PRO A 192 -32.03 -39.71 0.31
CA PRO A 192 -32.58 -40.61 -0.69
C PRO A 192 -32.84 -39.88 -2.01
N SER A 193 -32.37 -40.49 -3.11
CA SER A 193 -32.83 -40.25 -4.47
C SER A 193 -34.28 -40.72 -4.65
N ALA A 194 -35.05 -39.94 -5.40
CA ALA A 194 -36.08 -40.39 -6.33
C ALA A 194 -36.18 -39.35 -7.45
#